data_AF-A0A662C3M5-F1
#
_entry.id   AF-A0A662C3M5-F1
#
_cell.length_a   1.000
_cell.length_b   1.000
_cell.length_c   1.000
_cell.angle_alpha   90.00
_cell.angle_beta   90.00
_cell.angle_gamma   90.00
#
_symmetry.space_group_name_H-M   'P 1'
#
loop_
_entity.id
_entity.type
_entity.pdbx_description
1 polymer ?
#
loop_
_entity_poly.entity_id
_entity_poly.type
_entity_poly.pdbx_seq_one_letter_code
_entity_poly.pdbx_strand_id
1 'polypeptide(L)'
;MFSKQISTNIFKSIINLFIFYCNMGKLYIFITAVLLGSSSFIFSQEQLLYGVEHENKNYVYGDIGFGIVNLAGSLRLNYERQIFKKKSIILTGRVGIGYWMDWTSFGVETPLSIQAIFFKSASHLELGIGARWYSDLAEKESGTNALFNFGYRYQKPGKKLLFRINAEYFGSYLIPLISLGASF
;
A
#
# COMPACT_ATOMS: atom_id res chain seq x y z
N MET A 1 -41.09 6.53 42.10
CA MET A 1 -40.52 5.61 41.09
C MET A 1 -39.43 6.23 40.21
N PHE A 2 -39.26 7.57 40.17
CA PHE A 2 -38.28 8.26 39.30
C PHE A 2 -36.83 8.38 39.82
N SER A 3 -36.56 8.23 41.12
CA SER A 3 -35.23 8.46 41.72
C SER A 3 -34.22 7.33 41.43
N LYS A 4 -34.64 6.05 41.44
CA LYS A 4 -33.76 4.88 41.21
C LYS A 4 -33.25 4.77 39.76
N GLN A 5 -34.01 5.28 38.80
CA GLN A 5 -33.70 5.17 37.37
C GLN A 5 -32.70 6.23 36.89
N ILE A 6 -32.65 7.38 37.57
CA ILE A 6 -31.66 8.44 37.32
C ILE A 6 -30.28 8.01 37.85
N SER A 7 -30.22 7.38 39.03
CA SER A 7 -28.99 6.88 39.63
C SER A 7 -28.28 5.81 38.78
N THR A 8 -29.03 4.87 38.20
CA THR A 8 -28.47 3.81 37.33
C THR A 8 -27.97 4.33 35.98
N ASN A 9 -28.60 5.36 35.42
CA ASN A 9 -28.15 5.97 34.16
C ASN A 9 -26.87 6.79 34.34
N ILE A 10 -26.72 7.50 35.46
CA ILE A 10 -25.48 8.23 35.79
C ILE A 10 -24.33 7.24 36.02
N PHE A 11 -24.58 6.14 36.74
CA PHE A 11 -23.55 5.11 37.00
C PHE A 11 -23.09 4.41 35.72
N LYS A 12 -24.00 4.09 34.79
CA LYS A 12 -23.66 3.56 33.46
C LYS A 12 -22.84 4.56 32.63
N SER A 13 -23.17 5.85 32.70
CA SER A 13 -22.42 6.90 31.98
C SER A 13 -20.99 7.03 32.50
N ILE A 14 -20.80 6.97 33.83
CA ILE A 14 -19.47 7.01 34.46
C ILE A 14 -18.65 5.76 34.08
N ILE A 15 -19.25 4.56 34.09
CA ILE A 15 -18.57 3.33 33.66
C ILE A 15 -18.17 3.40 32.19
N ASN A 16 -19.05 3.88 31.31
CA ASN A 16 -18.74 4.04 29.89
C ASN A 16 -17.63 5.08 29.66
N LEU A 17 -17.62 6.18 30.43
CA LEU A 17 -16.56 7.17 30.42
C LEU A 17 -15.22 6.57 30.89
N PHE A 18 -15.26 5.70 31.91
CA PHE A 18 -14.07 5.00 32.42
C PHE A 18 -13.51 3.97 31.43
N ILE A 19 -14.39 3.21 30.77
CA ILE A 19 -14.03 2.27 29.70
C ILE A 19 -13.45 3.01 28.49
N PHE A 20 -14.03 4.17 28.14
CA PHE A 20 -13.52 5.05 27.09
C PHE A 20 -12.11 5.57 27.43
N TYR A 21 -11.89 6.02 28.67
CA TYR A 21 -10.58 6.47 29.15
C TYR A 21 -9.54 5.35 29.16
N CYS A 22 -9.92 4.13 29.57
CA CYS A 22 -9.06 2.95 29.50
C CYS A 22 -8.68 2.54 28.06
N ASN A 23 -9.57 2.73 27.09
CA ASN A 23 -9.29 2.45 25.67
C ASN A 23 -8.42 3.53 25.02
N MET A 24 -8.53 4.79 25.46
CA MET A 24 -7.65 5.88 25.01
C MET A 24 -6.19 5.61 25.37
N GLY A 25 -5.91 5.07 26.56
CA GLY A 25 -4.55 4.66 26.94
C GLY A 25 -3.94 3.61 26.01
N LYS A 26 -4.75 2.63 25.57
CA LYS A 26 -4.32 1.62 24.59
C LYS A 26 -4.09 2.22 23.20
N LEU A 27 -4.91 3.19 22.80
CA LEU A 27 -4.75 3.92 21.55
C LEU A 27 -3.47 4.78 21.55
N TYR A 28 -3.16 5.45 22.65
CA TYR A 28 -1.90 6.20 22.79
C TYR A 28 -0.69 5.27 22.72
N ILE A 29 -0.72 4.14 23.44
CA ILE A 29 0.37 3.14 23.37
C ILE A 29 0.54 2.61 21.95
N PHE A 30 -0.56 2.35 21.23
CA PHE A 30 -0.52 1.92 19.84
C PHE A 30 0.07 3.00 18.91
N ILE A 31 -0.38 4.26 19.03
CA ILE A 31 0.16 5.38 18.23
C ILE A 31 1.64 5.61 18.53
N THR A 32 2.05 5.55 19.80
CA THR A 32 3.45 5.68 20.21
C THR A 32 4.30 4.51 19.69
N ALA A 33 3.78 3.28 19.69
CA ALA A 33 4.47 2.12 19.11
C ALA A 33 4.64 2.26 17.58
N VAL A 34 3.64 2.79 16.88
CA VAL A 34 3.71 3.06 15.43
C VAL A 34 4.73 4.16 15.12
N LEU A 35 4.77 5.23 15.93
CA LEU A 35 5.72 6.34 15.77
C LEU A 35 7.17 5.95 16.14
N LEU A 36 7.37 5.10 17.15
CA LEU A 36 8.69 4.55 17.49
C LEU A 36 9.16 3.48 16.49
N GLY A 37 8.23 2.73 15.90
CA GLY A 37 8.53 1.80 14.81
C GLY A 37 8.99 2.50 13.55
N SER A 38 8.43 3.68 13.23
CA SER A 38 8.79 4.44 12.03
C SER A 38 10.09 5.24 12.15
N SER A 39 10.53 5.60 13.37
CA SER A 39 11.80 6.31 13.58
C SER A 39 13.05 5.44 13.42
N SER A 40 12.89 4.12 13.32
CA SER A 40 14.00 3.15 13.20
C SER A 40 14.53 2.96 11.76
N PHE A 41 13.94 3.63 10.76
CA PHE A 41 14.27 3.41 9.34
C PHE A 41 15.25 4.42 8.72
N ILE A 42 15.87 5.31 9.50
CA ILE A 42 16.92 6.20 8.98
C ILE A 42 18.26 5.46 9.01
N PHE A 43 18.41 4.47 8.14
CA PHE A 43 19.74 4.01 7.73
C PHE A 43 20.21 4.87 6.55
N SER A 44 20.86 5.97 6.87
CA SER A 44 21.83 6.57 5.96
C SER A 44 23.04 5.61 5.89
N GLN A 45 23.20 4.92 4.77
CA GLN A 45 24.47 4.29 4.43
C GLN A 45 25.01 4.98 3.18
N GLU A 46 26.13 5.68 3.37
CA GLU A 46 27.08 5.96 2.31
C GLU A 46 27.49 4.63 1.68
N GLN A 47 26.89 4.28 0.54
CA GLN A 47 27.50 3.33 -0.36
C GLN A 47 28.28 4.13 -1.39
N LEU A 48 29.60 4.13 -1.18
CA LEU A 48 30.66 4.39 -2.14
C LEU A 48 30.18 4.40 -3.60
N LEU A 49 30.50 5.50 -4.29
CA LEU A 49 30.68 5.52 -5.74
C LEU A 49 31.47 4.24 -6.12
N TYR A 50 30.83 3.24 -6.74
CA TYR A 50 31.40 2.30 -7.71
C TYR A 50 30.40 1.14 -7.95
N GLY A 51 29.65 1.23 -9.05
CA GLY A 51 29.46 0.10 -9.98
C GLY A 51 28.51 -1.05 -9.66
N VAL A 52 27.79 -1.11 -8.53
CA VAL A 52 26.77 -2.16 -8.35
C VAL A 52 25.49 -1.75 -9.08
N GLU A 53 25.33 -2.19 -10.31
CA GLU A 53 24.13 -1.94 -11.09
C GLU A 53 22.95 -2.80 -10.61
N HIS A 54 21.76 -2.20 -10.57
CA HIS A 54 20.51 -2.97 -10.57
C HIS A 54 20.38 -3.67 -11.92
N GLU A 55 20.77 -4.94 -11.99
CA GLU A 55 20.64 -5.77 -13.20
C GLU A 55 19.35 -6.59 -13.26
N ASN A 56 18.52 -6.54 -12.22
CA ASN A 56 17.34 -7.39 -12.17
C ASN A 56 16.33 -6.96 -13.25
N LYS A 57 15.96 -7.92 -14.10
CA LYS A 57 15.05 -7.67 -15.22
C LYS A 57 13.61 -7.99 -14.86
N ASN A 58 13.38 -8.87 -13.89
CA ASN A 58 12.05 -9.33 -13.52
C ASN A 58 11.83 -9.18 -12.01
N TYR A 59 10.60 -8.91 -11.65
CA TYR A 59 10.17 -8.66 -10.29
C TYR A 59 8.83 -9.35 -10.05
N VAL A 60 8.69 -9.99 -8.89
CA VAL A 60 7.42 -10.53 -8.41
C VAL A 60 7.20 -10.01 -7.00
N TYR A 61 6.01 -9.47 -6.74
CA TYR A 61 5.65 -8.91 -5.45
C TYR A 61 4.16 -9.03 -5.17
N GLY A 62 3.83 -9.14 -3.89
CA GLY A 62 2.46 -9.02 -3.41
C GLY A 62 2.19 -7.59 -2.97
N ASP A 63 0.99 -7.09 -3.29
CA ASP A 63 0.47 -5.82 -2.78
C ASP A 63 -0.65 -6.11 -1.78
N ILE A 64 -0.65 -5.36 -0.68
CA ILE A 64 -1.82 -5.19 0.18
C ILE A 64 -2.13 -3.70 0.29
N GLY A 65 -3.38 -3.33 0.05
CA GLY A 65 -3.82 -1.94 0.05
C GLY A 65 -5.13 -1.74 0.80
N PHE A 66 -5.26 -0.56 1.39
CA PHE A 66 -6.47 -0.13 2.08
C PHE A 66 -6.78 1.33 1.70
N GLY A 67 -7.81 1.51 0.89
CA GLY A 67 -8.28 2.76 0.33
C GLY A 67 -8.70 3.74 1.41
N ILE A 68 -8.21 4.97 1.29
CA ILE A 68 -8.59 6.08 2.17
C ILE A 68 -9.89 6.70 1.67
N VAL A 69 -10.04 6.80 0.35
CA VAL A 69 -11.25 7.31 -0.32
C VAL A 69 -12.07 6.09 -0.76
N ASN A 70 -13.32 6.02 -0.30
CA ASN A 70 -14.22 4.87 -0.50
C ASN A 70 -13.66 3.53 0.05
N LEU A 71 -13.14 3.54 1.29
CA LEU A 71 -12.77 2.37 2.13
C LEU A 71 -12.74 1.02 1.37
N ALA A 72 -11.70 0.83 0.54
CA ALA A 72 -11.58 -0.31 -0.37
C ALA A 72 -10.32 -1.13 -0.05
N GLY A 73 -10.43 -2.44 0.11
CA GLY A 73 -9.28 -3.34 0.21
C GLY A 73 -8.77 -3.78 -1.17
N SER A 74 -7.47 -4.00 -1.29
CA SER A 74 -6.87 -4.65 -2.45
C SER A 74 -5.80 -5.64 -2.00
N LEU A 75 -5.79 -6.83 -2.61
CA LEU A 75 -4.76 -7.85 -2.43
C LEU A 75 -4.38 -8.38 -3.80
N ARG A 76 -3.12 -8.19 -4.22
CA ARG A 76 -2.67 -8.55 -5.58
C ARG A 76 -1.33 -9.24 -5.58
N LEU A 77 -1.14 -10.08 -6.60
CA LEU A 77 0.16 -10.55 -7.02
C LEU A 77 0.51 -9.87 -8.34
N ASN A 78 1.71 -9.32 -8.43
CA ASN A 78 2.16 -8.60 -9.60
C ASN A 78 3.46 -9.19 -10.12
N TYR A 79 3.58 -9.17 -11.44
CA TYR A 79 4.80 -9.40 -12.17
C TYR A 79 5.18 -8.12 -12.91
N GLU A 80 6.44 -7.73 -12.79
CA GLU A 80 6.98 -6.56 -13.45
C GLU A 80 8.27 -6.93 -14.18
N ARG A 81 8.39 -6.42 -15.41
CA ARG A 81 9.54 -6.65 -16.28
C ARG A 81 10.13 -5.32 -16.73
N GLN A 82 11.44 -5.20 -16.62
CA GLN A 82 12.20 -4.11 -17.20
C GLN A 82 12.12 -4.17 -18.73
N ILE A 83 11.65 -3.08 -19.32
CA ILE A 83 11.56 -2.88 -20.77
C ILE A 83 12.79 -2.11 -21.24
N PHE A 84 13.18 -1.07 -20.50
CA PHE A 84 14.25 -0.16 -20.88
C PHE A 84 15.00 0.34 -19.65
N LYS A 85 16.30 0.60 -19.79
CA LYS A 85 17.15 1.19 -18.75
C LYS A 85 18.13 2.15 -19.40
N LYS A 86 18.20 3.39 -18.90
CA LYS A 86 19.16 4.40 -19.35
C LYS A 86 19.53 5.34 -18.22
N LYS A 87 20.83 5.39 -17.89
CA LYS A 87 21.34 6.19 -16.77
C LYS A 87 20.39 6.01 -15.59
N SER A 88 19.92 7.10 -14.97
CA SER A 88 19.07 7.16 -13.78
C SER A 88 17.59 6.77 -13.93
N ILE A 89 17.16 6.25 -15.09
CA ILE A 89 15.76 5.95 -15.38
C ILE A 89 15.62 4.51 -15.88
N ILE A 90 14.67 3.79 -15.30
CA ILE A 90 14.23 2.45 -15.73
C ILE A 90 12.75 2.52 -16.11
N LEU A 91 12.39 1.94 -17.24
CA LEU A 91 11.01 1.74 -17.64
C LEU A 91 10.64 0.27 -17.45
N THR A 92 9.56 0.01 -16.73
CA THR A 92 9.06 -1.35 -16.48
C THR A 92 7.62 -1.49 -16.92
N GLY A 93 7.27 -2.67 -17.44
CA GLY A 93 5.89 -3.09 -17.68
C GLY A 93 5.43 -3.96 -16.52
N ARG A 94 4.20 -3.77 -16.07
CA ARG A 94 3.61 -4.50 -14.95
C ARG A 94 2.28 -5.11 -15.38
N VAL A 95 2.08 -6.36 -15.00
CA VAL A 95 0.79 -7.05 -15.02
C VAL A 95 0.55 -7.69 -13.66
N GLY A 96 -0.67 -7.67 -13.18
CA GLY A 96 -1.03 -8.33 -11.92
C GLY A 96 -2.40 -8.97 -11.97
N ILE A 97 -2.69 -9.75 -10.94
CA ILE A 97 -4.01 -10.33 -10.69
C ILE A 97 -4.26 -10.32 -9.19
N GLY A 98 -5.50 -10.08 -8.80
CA GLY A 98 -5.86 -10.13 -7.39
C GLY A 98 -7.34 -9.88 -7.15
N TYR A 99 -7.63 -9.55 -5.90
CA TYR A 99 -8.97 -9.26 -5.42
C TYR A 99 -9.06 -7.83 -4.92
N TRP A 100 -10.21 -7.22 -5.16
CA TRP A 100 -10.61 -5.96 -4.58
C TRP A 100 -11.88 -6.16 -3.76
N MET A 101 -12.09 -5.31 -2.77
CA MET A 101 -13.31 -5.28 -1.97
C MET A 101 -13.60 -3.85 -1.52
N ASP A 102 -14.85 -3.53 -1.34
CA ASP A 102 -15.32 -2.39 -0.56
C ASP A 102 -16.45 -2.86 0.38
N TRP A 103 -17.18 -1.94 1.01
CA TRP A 103 -18.27 -2.32 1.91
C TRP A 103 -19.47 -2.95 1.23
N THR A 104 -19.65 -2.68 -0.06
CA THR A 104 -20.83 -3.04 -0.84
C THR A 104 -20.56 -4.20 -1.79
N SER A 105 -19.31 -4.40 -2.18
CA SER A 105 -18.94 -5.31 -3.25
C SER A 105 -17.55 -5.93 -3.05
N PHE A 106 -17.31 -7.03 -3.76
CA PHE A 106 -16.03 -7.67 -3.87
C PHE A 106 -15.86 -8.25 -5.27
N GLY A 107 -14.60 -8.40 -5.68
CA GLY A 107 -14.35 -8.86 -7.03
C GLY A 107 -12.89 -9.16 -7.33
N VAL A 108 -12.66 -9.48 -8.61
CA VAL A 108 -11.32 -9.72 -9.15
C VAL A 108 -10.83 -8.49 -9.90
N GLU A 109 -9.52 -8.26 -9.89
CA GLU A 109 -8.88 -7.17 -10.61
C GLU A 109 -7.58 -7.61 -11.29
N THR A 110 -7.29 -6.96 -12.41
CA THR A 110 -6.09 -7.19 -13.21
C THR A 110 -5.52 -5.84 -13.64
N PRO A 111 -4.50 -5.30 -12.95
CA PRO A 111 -3.78 -4.12 -13.40
C PRO A 111 -2.81 -4.46 -14.54
N LEU A 112 -2.73 -3.56 -15.53
CA LEU A 112 -1.73 -3.55 -16.59
C LEU A 112 -1.18 -2.12 -16.72
N SER A 113 0.12 -1.92 -16.54
CA SER A 113 0.70 -0.57 -16.54
C SER A 113 2.15 -0.51 -17.00
N ILE A 114 2.59 0.67 -17.40
CA ILE A 114 3.99 1.02 -17.60
C ILE A 114 4.41 1.97 -16.48
N GLN A 115 5.57 1.74 -15.88
CA GLN A 115 6.12 2.52 -14.78
C GLN A 115 7.51 3.05 -15.13
N ALA A 116 7.75 4.33 -14.88
CA ALA A 116 9.06 4.95 -14.84
C ALA A 116 9.59 4.92 -13.40
N ILE A 117 10.79 4.40 -13.24
CA ILE A 117 11.50 4.27 -11.97
C ILE A 117 12.74 5.16 -12.04
N PHE A 118 12.77 6.20 -11.20
CA PHE A 118 13.89 7.13 -11.06
C PHE A 118 14.74 6.70 -9.88
N PHE A 119 16.02 6.40 -10.11
CA PHE A 119 16.86 5.81 -9.08
C PHE A 119 17.86 6.77 -8.45
N LYS A 120 18.11 6.54 -7.16
CA LYS A 120 19.25 7.04 -6.40
C LYS A 120 19.69 5.96 -5.39
N SER A 121 20.73 5.19 -5.74
CA SER A 121 21.27 4.10 -4.92
C SER A 121 20.22 3.00 -4.63
N ALA A 122 19.82 2.82 -3.37
CA ALA A 122 18.80 1.84 -2.98
C ALA A 122 17.37 2.38 -3.07
N SER A 123 17.22 3.70 -3.23
CA SER A 123 15.96 4.43 -3.16
C SER A 123 15.47 4.80 -4.56
N HIS A 124 14.20 4.56 -4.81
CA HIS A 124 13.61 4.72 -6.14
C HIS A 124 12.25 5.40 -6.04
N LEU A 125 12.04 6.43 -6.86
CA LEU A 125 10.72 7.03 -7.07
C LEU A 125 10.04 6.36 -8.26
N GLU A 126 8.76 6.04 -8.13
CA GLU A 126 7.99 5.32 -9.14
C GLU A 126 6.80 6.16 -9.61
N LEU A 127 6.64 6.26 -10.92
CA LEU A 127 5.48 6.89 -11.57
C LEU A 127 4.95 5.93 -12.62
N GLY A 128 3.67 5.62 -12.60
CA GLY A 128 3.06 4.68 -13.54
C GLY A 128 1.72 5.15 -14.09
N ILE A 129 1.45 4.69 -15.30
CA ILE A 129 0.15 4.84 -15.97
C ILE A 129 -0.25 3.51 -16.60
N GLY A 130 -1.54 3.21 -16.62
CA GLY A 130 -2.05 1.97 -17.18
C GLY A 130 -3.56 1.89 -17.16
N ALA A 131 -4.04 0.65 -17.22
CA ALA A 131 -5.44 0.31 -17.09
C ALA A 131 -5.61 -0.78 -16.02
N ARG A 132 -6.75 -0.74 -15.35
CA ARG A 132 -7.18 -1.76 -14.40
C ARG A 132 -8.48 -2.33 -14.92
N TRP A 133 -8.46 -3.60 -15.31
CA TRP A 133 -9.69 -4.36 -15.49
C TRP A 133 -10.19 -4.85 -14.14
N TYR A 134 -11.51 -4.85 -13.93
CA TYR A 134 -12.13 -5.41 -12.74
C TYR A 134 -13.45 -6.08 -13.08
N SER A 135 -13.81 -7.10 -12.29
CA SER A 135 -15.14 -7.69 -12.30
C SER A 135 -15.70 -7.70 -10.90
N ASP A 136 -16.92 -7.21 -10.78
CA ASP A 136 -17.75 -7.26 -9.60
C ASP A 136 -18.48 -8.60 -9.54
N LEU A 137 -18.23 -9.38 -8.48
CA LEU A 137 -18.85 -10.69 -8.32
C LEU A 137 -20.25 -10.61 -7.72
N ALA A 138 -20.58 -9.51 -7.03
CA ALA A 138 -21.90 -9.28 -6.44
C ALA A 138 -22.90 -8.78 -7.49
N GLU A 139 -22.49 -7.80 -8.29
CA GLU A 139 -23.33 -7.14 -9.31
C GLU A 139 -23.21 -7.80 -10.70
N LYS A 140 -22.26 -8.73 -10.88
CA LYS A 140 -21.93 -9.39 -12.16
C LYS A 140 -21.56 -8.41 -13.27
N GLU A 141 -21.03 -7.27 -12.90
CA GLU A 141 -20.53 -6.26 -13.82
C GLU A 141 -19.02 -6.39 -14.01
N SER A 142 -18.52 -5.85 -15.13
CA SER A 142 -17.08 -5.73 -15.35
C SER A 142 -16.78 -4.42 -16.06
N GLY A 143 -15.61 -3.87 -15.79
CA GLY A 143 -15.23 -2.57 -16.30
C GLY A 143 -13.72 -2.44 -16.43
N THR A 144 -13.30 -1.30 -16.98
CA THR A 144 -11.89 -0.93 -17.07
C THR A 144 -11.73 0.53 -16.68
N ASN A 145 -10.82 0.79 -15.75
CA ASN A 145 -10.47 2.14 -15.32
C ASN A 145 -9.06 2.49 -15.75
N ALA A 146 -8.80 3.77 -16.02
CA ALA A 146 -7.43 4.27 -16.06
C ALA A 146 -6.78 4.07 -14.69
N LEU A 147 -5.50 3.71 -14.69
CA LEU A 147 -4.71 3.44 -13.49
C LEU A 147 -3.52 4.39 -13.48
N PHE A 148 -3.38 5.14 -12.40
CA PHE A 148 -2.20 5.95 -12.12
C PHE A 148 -1.54 5.43 -10.86
N ASN A 149 -0.21 5.32 -10.89
CA ASN A 149 0.58 4.86 -9.78
C ASN A 149 1.62 5.93 -9.43
N PHE A 150 1.76 6.22 -8.14
CA PHE A 150 2.83 7.04 -7.59
C PHE A 150 3.39 6.33 -6.38
N GLY A 151 4.70 6.18 -6.26
CA GLY A 151 5.24 5.52 -5.10
C GLY A 151 6.74 5.56 -4.95
N TYR A 152 7.19 4.77 -3.97
CA TYR A 152 8.56 4.67 -3.56
C TYR A 152 8.94 3.20 -3.38
N ARG A 153 10.06 2.80 -3.99
CA ARG A 153 10.66 1.47 -3.87
C ARG A 153 12.01 1.57 -3.18
N TYR A 154 12.20 0.73 -2.17
CA TYR A 154 13.52 0.46 -1.60
C TYR A 154 14.01 -0.92 -2.06
N GLN A 155 15.18 -0.95 -2.68
CA GLN A 155 15.86 -2.16 -3.10
C GLN A 155 17.36 -1.95 -3.06
N LYS A 156 18.08 -2.74 -2.25
CA LYS A 156 19.54 -2.62 -2.16
C LYS A 156 20.19 -3.13 -3.45
N PRO A 157 21.19 -2.43 -4.02
CA PRO A 157 21.93 -2.90 -5.19
C PRO A 157 22.50 -4.30 -4.99
N GLY A 158 22.38 -5.16 -6.01
CA GLY A 158 22.82 -6.56 -5.95
C GLY A 158 22.00 -7.47 -5.02
N LYS A 159 20.90 -6.97 -4.43
CA LYS A 159 19.98 -7.78 -3.63
C LYS A 159 18.64 -7.96 -4.35
N LYS A 160 18.02 -9.11 -4.06
CA LYS A 160 16.77 -9.52 -4.69
C LYS A 160 15.54 -8.91 -4.04
N LEU A 161 15.54 -8.78 -2.71
CA LEU A 161 14.39 -8.31 -1.95
C LEU A 161 14.09 -6.84 -2.22
N LEU A 162 12.80 -6.54 -2.33
CA LEU A 162 12.28 -5.20 -2.52
C LEU A 162 11.12 -4.92 -1.57
N PHE A 163 11.03 -3.68 -1.13
CA PHE A 163 9.92 -3.13 -0.36
C PHE A 163 9.36 -1.91 -1.08
N ARG A 164 8.04 -1.76 -1.11
CA ARG A 164 7.39 -0.65 -1.80
C ARG A 164 6.24 -0.07 -1.00
N ILE A 165 6.04 1.23 -1.18
CA ILE A 165 4.84 1.94 -0.76
C ILE A 165 4.37 2.72 -1.98
N ASN A 166 3.15 2.46 -2.41
CA ASN A 166 2.53 3.10 -3.56
C ASN A 166 1.19 3.74 -3.17
N ALA A 167 0.75 4.70 -3.95
CA ALA A 167 -0.62 5.16 -4.01
C ALA A 167 -1.12 4.96 -5.44
N GLU A 168 -2.22 4.24 -5.59
CA GLU A 168 -2.84 4.03 -6.89
C GLU A 168 -4.18 4.72 -6.97
N TYR A 169 -4.35 5.47 -8.06
CA TYR A 169 -5.60 6.12 -8.38
C TYR A 169 -6.24 5.44 -9.58
N PHE A 170 -7.50 5.04 -9.44
CA PHE A 170 -8.28 4.47 -10.54
C PHE A 170 -9.77 4.71 -10.31
N GLY A 171 -10.49 5.09 -11.37
CA GLY A 171 -11.90 5.47 -11.26
C GLY A 171 -12.08 6.62 -10.25
N SER A 172 -12.70 6.34 -9.12
CA SER A 172 -12.88 7.25 -7.97
C SER A 172 -12.11 6.82 -6.71
N TYR A 173 -11.25 5.80 -6.80
CA TYR A 173 -10.51 5.24 -5.68
C TYR A 173 -9.08 5.75 -5.63
N LEU A 174 -8.61 6.04 -4.41
CA LEU A 174 -7.20 6.25 -4.10
C LEU A 174 -6.77 5.22 -3.04
N ILE A 175 -5.93 4.27 -3.45
CA ILE A 175 -5.53 3.13 -2.63
C ILE A 175 -4.03 3.22 -2.33
N PRO A 176 -3.63 3.53 -1.08
CA PRO A 176 -2.28 3.26 -0.63
C PRO A 176 -2.05 1.75 -0.54
N LEU A 177 -0.90 1.31 -1.05
CA LEU A 177 -0.49 -0.07 -1.17
C LEU A 177 0.89 -0.23 -0.54
N ILE A 178 1.07 -1.30 0.22
CA ILE A 178 2.36 -1.75 0.71
C ILE A 178 2.68 -3.04 -0.05
N SER A 179 3.90 -3.12 -0.59
CA SER A 179 4.32 -4.29 -1.35
C SER A 179 5.61 -4.88 -0.80
N LEU A 180 5.67 -6.21 -0.84
CA LEU A 180 6.87 -6.99 -0.54
C LEU A 180 7.10 -8.00 -1.65
N GLY A 181 8.35 -8.15 -2.07
CA GLY A 181 8.68 -9.10 -3.11
C GLY A 181 10.15 -9.28 -3.36
N ALA A 182 10.45 -9.86 -4.50
CA ALA A 182 11.80 -10.17 -4.92
C ALA A 182 11.98 -10.00 -6.43
N SER A 183 13.24 -9.85 -6.82
CA SER A 183 13.69 -9.69 -8.20
C SER A 183 14.61 -10.84 -8.62
N PHE A 184 14.62 -11.15 -9.91
CA PHE A 184 15.35 -12.28 -10.49
C PHE A 184 15.67 -12.09 -11.98
#